data_AF-A0A1C3NUF5-F1
#
_entry.id   AF-A0A1C3NUF5-F1
#
_cell.length_a   1.000
_cell.length_b   1.000
_cell.length_c   1.000
_cell.angle_alpha   90.00
_cell.angle_beta   90.00
_cell.angle_gamma   90.00
#
_symmetry.space_group_name_H-M   'P 1'
#
loop_
_entity.id
_entity.type
_entity.pdbx_description
1 polymer ?
#
loop_
_entity_poly.entity_id
_entity_poly.type
_entity_poly.pdbx_seq_one_letter_code
_entity_poly.pdbx_strand_id
1 'polypeptide(L)'
;MNADTPQLATNRAGVAHLNSVHGVALVPEHRRTGRDLLPLAALNSVTMLAAETVGRAYGGGMLKLEPREAARLLLPTPELVERLRPQLSAARHGVVRALAAGRLTDAVAGVDEVLLAGGIGLDTAVIGEVMTARHALWSRRHARAGRADPGRADGGPT
;
A
#
# COMPACT_ATOMS: atom_id res chain seq x y z
N MET A 1 2.83 13.70 2.45
CA MET A 1 1.82 12.99 3.24
C MET A 1 1.32 11.83 2.39
N ASN A 2 1.71 10.59 2.72
CA ASN A 2 1.52 9.40 1.87
C ASN A 2 0.08 8.88 2.00
N ALA A 3 -0.88 9.55 1.36
CA ALA A 3 -2.31 9.20 1.39
C ALA A 3 -2.72 8.16 0.33
N ASP A 4 -1.75 7.65 -0.44
CA ASP A 4 -2.01 6.91 -1.68
C ASP A 4 -2.09 5.40 -1.51
N THR A 5 -1.42 4.85 -0.51
CA THR A 5 -1.37 3.41 -0.23
C THR A 5 -0.96 3.15 1.20
N PRO A 6 -1.38 2.02 1.81
CA PRO A 6 -0.76 1.52 3.02
C PRO A 6 0.74 1.36 2.83
N GLN A 7 1.51 1.81 3.82
CA GLN A 7 2.96 1.66 3.84
C GLN A 7 3.35 0.84 5.06
N LEU A 8 4.23 -0.13 4.83
CA LEU A 8 4.82 -0.95 5.88
C LEU A 8 6.31 -0.63 5.97
N ALA A 9 6.83 -0.65 7.18
CA ALA A 9 8.25 -0.50 7.44
C ALA A 9 8.67 -1.42 8.58
N THR A 10 9.85 -2.03 8.44
CA THR A 10 10.38 -2.88 9.49
C THR A 10 11.06 -2.04 10.55
N ASN A 11 10.52 -2.08 11.77
CA ASN A 11 11.15 -1.52 12.95
C ASN A 11 12.28 -2.45 13.43
N ARG A 12 13.49 -2.26 12.89
CA ARG A 12 14.68 -3.02 13.30
C ARG A 12 15.19 -2.63 14.69
N ALA A 13 14.98 -1.37 15.08
CA ALA A 13 15.42 -0.85 16.37
C ALA A 13 14.56 -1.33 17.55
N GLY A 14 13.38 -1.91 17.28
CA GLY A 14 12.48 -2.39 18.33
C GLY A 14 11.88 -1.25 19.17
N VAL A 15 11.88 -0.02 18.66
CA VAL A 15 11.35 1.15 19.39
C VAL A 15 9.83 1.10 19.50
N ALA A 16 9.29 1.73 20.54
CA ALA A 16 7.85 1.91 20.63
C ALA A 16 7.32 2.73 19.44
N HIS A 17 6.12 2.43 19.00
CA HIS A 17 5.44 3.16 17.93
C HIS A 17 4.28 3.99 18.51
N LEU A 18 3.96 5.10 17.87
CA LEU A 18 2.84 5.95 18.27
C LEU A 18 1.50 5.27 17.97
N ASN A 19 0.41 5.83 18.50
CA ASN A 19 -0.96 5.37 18.23
C ASN A 19 -1.46 5.71 16.80
N SER A 20 -0.67 6.46 16.03
CA SER A 20 -0.94 6.80 14.63
C SER A 20 -0.45 5.76 13.63
N VAL A 21 0.24 4.72 14.10
CA VAL A 21 0.71 3.58 13.30
C VAL A 21 0.34 2.28 14.00
N HIS A 22 -0.04 1.28 13.21
CA HIS A 22 -0.36 -0.04 13.73
C HIS A 22 0.87 -0.95 13.70
N GLY A 23 1.12 -1.65 14.81
CA GLY A 23 2.13 -2.70 14.89
C GLY A 23 1.61 -3.99 14.25
N VAL A 24 2.44 -4.60 13.40
CA VAL A 24 2.17 -5.94 12.83
C VAL A 24 3.02 -6.96 13.56
N ALA A 25 2.37 -7.88 14.27
CA ALA A 25 3.03 -9.01 14.92
C ALA A 25 3.16 -10.17 13.93
N LEU A 26 4.39 -10.65 13.74
CA LEU A 26 4.67 -11.80 12.89
C LEU A 26 4.82 -13.06 13.74
N VAL A 27 4.12 -14.11 13.33
CA VAL A 27 4.30 -15.46 13.89
C VAL A 27 5.74 -15.94 13.68
N PRO A 28 6.32 -16.73 14.60
CA PRO A 28 7.74 -17.08 14.59
C PRO A 28 8.25 -17.59 13.24
N GLU A 29 7.47 -18.45 12.58
CA GLU A 29 7.78 -19.05 11.28
C GLU A 29 8.06 -18.01 10.19
N HIS A 30 7.30 -16.91 10.14
CA HIS A 30 7.41 -15.90 9.08
C HIS A 30 8.21 -14.67 9.50
N ARG A 31 8.78 -14.63 10.71
CA ARG A 31 9.46 -13.42 11.23
C ARG A 31 10.60 -12.95 10.35
N ARG A 32 11.45 -13.86 9.85
CA ARG A 32 12.59 -13.50 8.99
C ARG A 32 12.11 -12.87 7.69
N THR A 33 11.30 -13.60 6.93
CA THR A 33 10.77 -13.17 5.64
C THR A 33 9.91 -11.93 5.76
N GLY A 34 9.03 -11.88 6.74
CA GLY A 34 8.17 -10.72 6.97
C GLY A 34 8.97 -9.47 7.32
N ARG A 35 9.96 -9.54 8.22
CA ARG A 35 10.80 -8.38 8.56
C ARG A 35 11.69 -7.93 7.40
N ASP A 36 12.14 -8.84 6.55
CA ASP A 36 13.01 -8.48 5.45
C ASP A 36 12.24 -7.92 4.26
N LEU A 37 11.18 -8.61 3.84
CA LEU A 37 10.61 -8.47 2.51
C LEU A 37 9.15 -8.03 2.50
N LEU A 38 8.37 -8.22 3.57
CA LEU A 38 6.96 -7.79 3.56
C LEU A 38 6.79 -6.29 3.27
N PRO A 39 7.60 -5.36 3.81
CA PRO A 39 7.51 -3.94 3.44
C PRO A 39 7.63 -3.67 1.95
N LEU A 40 8.50 -4.42 1.28
CA LEU A 40 8.72 -4.29 -0.16
C LEU A 40 7.61 -5.01 -0.93
N ALA A 41 7.30 -6.24 -0.54
CA ALA A 41 6.35 -7.09 -1.23
C ALA A 41 4.92 -6.57 -1.14
N ALA A 42 4.54 -5.88 -0.05
CA ALA A 42 3.24 -5.23 0.09
C ALA A 42 3.05 -4.01 -0.84
N LEU A 43 4.12 -3.50 -1.46
CA LEU A 43 4.06 -2.40 -2.42
C LEU A 43 3.72 -2.93 -3.82
N ASN A 44 2.55 -3.55 -3.98
CA ASN A 44 2.06 -4.10 -5.25
C ASN A 44 0.64 -3.58 -5.55
N SER A 45 0.24 -3.62 -6.82
CA SER A 45 -1.03 -3.07 -7.29
C SER A 45 -2.26 -3.74 -6.69
N VAL A 46 -2.22 -5.06 -6.49
CA VAL A 46 -3.32 -5.83 -5.87
C VAL A 46 -3.55 -5.39 -4.43
N THR A 47 -2.47 -5.19 -3.66
CA THR A 47 -2.54 -4.70 -2.27
C THR A 47 -3.09 -3.28 -2.22
N MET A 48 -2.66 -2.43 -3.15
CA MET A 48 -3.18 -1.05 -3.26
C MET A 48 -4.69 -1.04 -3.59
N LEU A 49 -5.14 -1.86 -4.53
CA LEU A 49 -6.55 -1.99 -4.87
C LEU A 49 -7.36 -2.53 -3.68
N ALA A 50 -6.85 -3.55 -3.00
CA ALA A 50 -7.49 -4.10 -1.81
C ALA A 50 -7.64 -3.03 -0.72
N ALA A 51 -6.61 -2.20 -0.51
CA ALA A 51 -6.64 -1.12 0.46
C ALA A 51 -7.76 -0.11 0.17
N GLU A 52 -7.99 0.27 -1.09
CA GLU A 52 -9.12 1.14 -1.47
C GLU A 52 -10.48 0.51 -1.19
N THR A 53 -10.55 -0.82 -1.23
CA THR A 53 -11.80 -1.57 -1.06
C THR A 53 -12.15 -1.78 0.42
N VAL A 54 -11.13 -2.00 1.26
CA VAL A 54 -11.35 -2.29 2.70
C VAL A 54 -11.14 -1.08 3.59
N GLY A 55 -10.33 -0.10 3.18
CA GLY A 55 -10.01 1.08 3.97
C GLY A 55 -11.13 2.12 3.99
N ARG A 56 -11.09 2.98 5.00
CA ARG A 56 -12.04 4.09 5.16
C ARG A 56 -11.45 5.38 4.60
N ALA A 57 -12.32 6.16 3.98
CA ALA A 57 -12.00 7.53 3.62
C ALA A 57 -12.20 8.44 4.84
N TYR A 58 -11.20 9.26 5.13
CA TYR A 58 -11.27 10.36 6.09
C TYR A 58 -11.23 11.71 5.34
N GLY A 59 -11.49 12.81 6.06
CA GLY A 59 -11.43 14.16 5.51
C GLY A 59 -10.14 14.43 4.73
N GLY A 60 -10.23 15.28 3.70
CA GLY A 60 -9.11 15.52 2.78
C GLY A 60 -8.76 14.33 1.87
N GLY A 61 -9.59 13.28 1.89
CA GLY A 61 -9.44 12.13 1.00
C GLY A 61 -8.48 11.09 1.54
N MET A 62 -8.00 11.22 2.77
CA MET A 62 -7.05 10.29 3.37
C MET A 62 -7.62 8.86 3.44
N LEU A 63 -6.81 7.88 3.02
CA LEU A 63 -7.13 6.47 3.23
C LEU A 63 -6.62 6.03 4.61
N LYS A 64 -7.51 5.55 5.46
CA LYS A 64 -7.17 5.00 6.78
C LYS A 64 -7.51 3.52 6.83
N LEU A 65 -6.60 2.74 7.40
CA LEU A 65 -6.82 1.35 7.76
C LEU A 65 -6.73 1.19 9.27
N GLU A 66 -7.85 0.81 9.89
CA GLU A 66 -7.90 0.34 11.26
C GLU A 66 -7.56 -1.16 11.32
N PRO A 67 -7.26 -1.74 12.51
CA PRO A 67 -6.82 -3.13 12.62
C PRO A 67 -7.77 -4.16 11.97
N ARG A 68 -9.09 -3.94 12.06
CA ARG A 68 -10.10 -4.80 11.43
C ARG A 68 -10.05 -4.79 9.91
N GLU A 69 -9.66 -3.67 9.32
CA GLU A 69 -9.57 -3.51 7.86
C GLU A 69 -8.23 -4.01 7.36
N ALA A 70 -7.16 -3.72 8.11
CA ALA A 70 -5.84 -4.28 7.86
C ALA A 70 -5.85 -5.83 7.87
N ALA A 71 -6.67 -6.45 8.73
CA ALA A 71 -6.86 -7.91 8.76
C ALA A 71 -7.49 -8.49 7.48
N ARG A 72 -8.11 -7.65 6.63
CA ARG A 72 -8.72 -8.03 5.34
C ARG A 72 -7.88 -7.58 4.14
N LEU A 73 -6.75 -6.93 4.38
CA LEU A 73 -5.88 -6.46 3.31
C LEU A 73 -5.27 -7.66 2.59
N LEU A 74 -5.38 -7.69 1.26
CA LEU A 74 -4.71 -8.70 0.47
C LEU A 74 -3.21 -8.42 0.47
N LEU A 75 -2.43 -9.43 0.82
CA LEU A 75 -0.97 -9.41 0.85
C LEU A 75 -0.45 -10.65 0.13
N PRO A 76 0.76 -10.61 -0.45
CA PRO A 76 1.39 -11.81 -0.99
C PRO A 76 1.62 -12.84 0.12
N THR A 77 1.45 -14.12 -0.19
CA THR A 77 1.63 -15.18 0.81
C THR A 77 3.10 -15.29 1.22
N PRO A 78 3.40 -15.71 2.47
CA PRO A 78 4.78 -15.88 2.92
C PRO A 78 5.61 -16.80 2.01
N GLU A 79 5.00 -17.84 1.46
CA GLU A 79 5.65 -18.83 0.58
C GLU A 79 6.05 -18.22 -0.77
N LEU A 80 5.19 -17.35 -1.33
CA LEU A 80 5.49 -16.60 -2.55
C LEU A 80 6.66 -15.65 -2.32
N VAL A 81 6.63 -14.90 -1.20
CA VAL A 81 7.69 -13.94 -0.87
C VAL A 81 9.02 -14.64 -0.61
N GLU A 82 9.02 -15.79 0.07
CA GLU A 82 10.26 -16.53 0.30
C GLU A 82 10.81 -17.16 -0.99
N ARG A 83 9.94 -17.73 -1.84
CA ARG A 83 10.34 -18.29 -3.14
C ARG A 83 10.99 -17.24 -4.04
N LEU A 84 10.48 -16.01 -4.02
CA LEU A 84 10.97 -14.89 -4.85
C LEU A 84 11.95 -13.98 -4.12
N ARG A 85 12.50 -14.41 -2.97
CA ARG A 85 13.45 -13.62 -2.17
C ARG A 85 14.62 -13.08 -3.00
N PRO A 86 15.30 -13.86 -3.87
CA PRO A 86 16.40 -13.33 -4.67
C PRO A 86 15.97 -12.17 -5.57
N GLN A 87 14.86 -12.33 -6.28
CA GLN A 87 14.31 -11.36 -7.23
C GLN A 87 13.84 -10.08 -6.53
N LEU A 88 13.10 -10.23 -5.41
CA LEU A 88 12.67 -9.10 -4.58
C LEU A 88 13.87 -8.35 -3.98
N SER A 89 14.91 -9.08 -3.55
CA SER A 89 16.12 -8.47 -3.00
C SER A 89 16.88 -7.67 -4.07
N ALA A 90 16.95 -8.18 -5.30
CA ALA A 90 17.54 -7.48 -6.43
C ALA A 90 16.74 -6.22 -6.83
N ALA A 91 15.40 -6.30 -6.83
CA ALA A 91 14.53 -5.18 -7.18
C ALA A 91 14.56 -4.04 -6.15
N ARG A 92 14.87 -4.34 -4.88
CA ARG A 92 14.80 -3.40 -3.75
C ARG A 92 15.43 -2.04 -4.03
N HIS A 93 16.65 -2.01 -4.57
CA HIS A 93 17.36 -0.74 -4.75
C HIS A 93 16.63 0.16 -5.76
N GLY A 94 16.12 -0.41 -6.85
CA GLY A 94 15.32 0.32 -7.84
C GLY A 94 14.02 0.86 -7.24
N VAL A 95 13.30 0.01 -6.50
CA VAL A 95 12.03 0.39 -5.85
C VAL A 95 12.24 1.52 -4.84
N VAL A 96 13.26 1.43 -3.98
CA VAL A 96 13.57 2.48 -3.00
C VAL A 96 13.96 3.79 -3.68
N ARG A 97 14.75 3.74 -4.77
CA ARG A 97 15.07 4.94 -5.55
C ARG A 97 13.84 5.57 -6.19
N ALA A 98 12.91 4.78 -6.72
CA ALA A 98 11.67 5.27 -7.28
C ALA A 98 10.80 5.97 -6.21
N LEU A 99 10.65 5.34 -5.04
CA LEU A 99 9.94 5.95 -3.90
C LEU A 99 10.58 7.26 -3.44
N ALA A 100 11.91 7.30 -3.31
CA ALA A 100 12.63 8.52 -2.91
C ALA A 100 12.45 9.66 -3.92
N ALA A 101 12.23 9.33 -5.20
CA ALA A 101 11.93 10.29 -6.27
C ALA A 101 10.43 10.62 -6.41
N GLY A 102 9.57 10.13 -5.52
CA GLY A 102 8.11 10.35 -5.59
C GLY A 102 7.41 9.56 -6.70
N ARG A 103 8.09 8.59 -7.34
CA ARG A 103 7.56 7.78 -8.45
C ARG A 103 6.93 6.50 -7.93
N LEU A 104 5.78 6.64 -7.25
CA LEU A 104 5.06 5.50 -6.65
C LEU A 104 4.68 4.45 -7.69
N THR A 105 4.18 4.86 -8.86
CA THR A 105 3.78 3.93 -9.93
C THR A 105 4.94 3.07 -10.40
N ASP A 106 6.13 3.65 -10.60
CA ASP A 106 7.33 2.91 -11.00
C ASP A 106 7.79 1.93 -9.91
N ALA A 107 7.70 2.37 -8.65
CA ALA A 107 8.05 1.54 -7.51
C ALA A 107 7.15 0.30 -7.41
N VAL A 108 5.84 0.48 -7.59
CA VAL A 108 4.84 -0.59 -7.60
C VAL A 108 5.03 -1.50 -8.80
N ALA A 109 5.22 -0.95 -9.99
CA ALA A 109 5.44 -1.72 -11.20
C ALA A 109 6.67 -2.65 -11.08
N GLY A 110 7.75 -2.18 -10.44
CA GLY A 110 8.93 -3.01 -10.18
C GLY A 110 8.68 -4.18 -9.24
N VAL A 111 7.71 -4.08 -8.32
CA VAL A 111 7.31 -5.18 -7.42
C VAL A 111 6.28 -6.09 -8.11
N ASP A 112 5.36 -5.52 -8.88
CA ASP A 112 4.37 -6.26 -9.68
C ASP A 112 5.04 -7.18 -10.70
N GLU A 113 6.10 -6.70 -11.36
CA GLU A 113 6.91 -7.50 -12.28
C GLU A 113 7.44 -8.77 -11.60
N VAL A 114 7.92 -8.65 -10.36
CA VAL A 114 8.47 -9.78 -9.62
C VAL A 114 7.36 -10.70 -9.09
N LEU A 115 6.35 -10.15 -8.44
CA LEU A 115 5.33 -10.93 -7.72
C LEU A 115 4.19 -11.41 -8.61
N LEU A 116 3.66 -10.53 -9.45
CA LEU A 116 2.45 -10.77 -10.21
C LEU A 116 2.79 -11.41 -11.56
N ALA A 117 3.59 -10.73 -12.39
CA ALA A 117 3.96 -11.23 -13.71
C ALA A 117 4.91 -12.44 -13.61
N GLY A 118 6.09 -12.26 -13.02
CA GLY A 118 7.09 -13.33 -12.91
C GLY A 118 6.79 -14.38 -11.84
N GLY A 119 5.99 -14.04 -10.82
CA GLY A 119 5.82 -14.87 -9.63
C GLY A 119 4.62 -15.82 -9.67
N ILE A 120 3.48 -15.32 -10.14
CA ILE A 120 2.23 -16.08 -10.27
C ILE A 120 1.72 -16.15 -11.72
N GLY A 121 2.43 -15.53 -12.69
CA GLY A 121 2.10 -15.61 -14.11
C GLY A 121 0.90 -14.77 -14.52
N LEU A 122 0.63 -13.66 -13.81
CA LEU A 122 -0.50 -12.79 -14.15
C LEU A 122 -0.17 -11.98 -15.41
N ASP A 123 -1.10 -11.95 -16.37
CA ASP A 123 -0.94 -11.16 -17.59
C ASP A 123 -0.80 -9.67 -17.24
N THR A 124 0.14 -8.99 -17.90
CA THR A 124 0.32 -7.55 -17.86
C THR A 124 -0.96 -6.77 -18.17
N ALA A 125 -1.83 -7.28 -19.04
CA ALA A 125 -3.14 -6.69 -19.30
C ALA A 125 -4.02 -6.68 -18.04
N VAL A 126 -4.05 -7.79 -17.30
CA VAL A 126 -4.79 -7.92 -16.04
C VAL A 126 -4.20 -7.03 -14.95
N ILE A 127 -2.87 -6.92 -14.86
CA ILE A 127 -2.21 -5.97 -13.95
C ILE A 127 -2.64 -4.52 -14.29
N GLY A 128 -2.74 -4.20 -15.59
CA GLY A 128 -3.26 -2.91 -16.07
C GLY A 128 -4.71 -2.65 -15.65
N GLU A 129 -5.57 -3.66 -15.66
CA GLU A 129 -6.96 -3.57 -15.18
C GLU A 129 -7.02 -3.30 -13.67
N VAL A 130 -6.18 -3.99 -12.88
CA VAL A 130 -6.07 -3.75 -11.42
C VAL A 130 -5.68 -2.30 -11.14
N MET A 131 -4.72 -1.76 -11.87
CA MET A 131 -4.26 -0.37 -11.72
C MET A 131 -5.34 0.63 -12.12
N THR A 132 -6.06 0.36 -13.22
CA THR A 132 -7.21 1.17 -13.65
C THR A 132 -8.32 1.18 -12.60
N ALA A 133 -8.67 0.02 -12.06
CA ALA A 133 -9.69 -0.12 -11.01
C ALA A 133 -9.29 0.63 -9.73
N ARG A 134 -8.02 0.54 -9.31
CA ARG A 134 -7.47 1.27 -8.17
C ARG A 134 -7.55 2.77 -8.39
N HIS A 135 -7.15 3.25 -9.57
CA HIS A 135 -7.21 4.68 -9.90
C HIS A 135 -8.66 5.19 -9.84
N ALA A 136 -9.63 4.44 -10.37
CA ALA A 136 -11.04 4.81 -10.28
C ALA A 136 -11.55 4.95 -8.83
N LEU A 137 -11.17 4.02 -7.94
CA LEU A 137 -11.52 4.12 -6.51
C LEU A 137 -10.83 5.30 -5.82
N TRP A 138 -9.54 5.48 -6.07
CA TRP A 138 -8.74 6.58 -5.56
C TRP A 138 -9.33 7.94 -5.98
N SER A 139 -9.69 8.11 -7.24
CA SER A 139 -10.31 9.36 -7.75
C SER A 139 -11.65 9.63 -7.07
N ARG A 140 -12.50 8.60 -6.88
CA ARG A 140 -13.78 8.73 -6.17
C ARG A 140 -13.60 9.13 -4.70
N ARG A 141 -12.56 8.61 -4.03
CA ARG A 141 -12.21 8.97 -2.65
C ARG A 141 -11.81 10.44 -2.54
N HIS A 142 -10.96 10.93 -3.45
CA HIS A 142 -10.53 12.33 -3.46
C HIS A 142 -11.65 13.30 -3.87
N ALA A 143 -12.48 12.94 -4.84
CA ALA A 143 -13.62 13.77 -5.25
C ALA A 143 -14.64 13.98 -4.11
N ARG A 144 -14.87 12.97 -3.26
CA ARG A 144 -15.73 13.09 -2.07
C ARG A 144 -15.14 14.03 -1.03
N ALA A 145 -13.82 14.06 -0.89
CA ALA A 145 -13.15 14.96 0.05
C ALA A 145 -13.33 16.43 -0.33
N GLY A 146 -13.25 16.76 -1.62
CA GLY A 146 -13.50 18.13 -2.10
C GLY A 146 -14.95 18.58 -1.98
N ARG A 147 -15.91 17.63 -1.90
CA ARG A 147 -17.34 17.94 -1.68
C ARG A 147 -17.72 18.05 -0.20
N ALA A 148 -16.92 17.48 0.70
CA ALA A 148 -17.14 17.52 2.15
C ALA A 148 -16.69 18.85 2.79
N ASP A 149 -16.25 19.83 1.99
CA ASP A 149 -15.99 21.20 2.41
C ASP A 149 -17.05 22.20 1.87
N PRO A 150 -18.32 22.17 2.35
CA PRO A 150 -19.25 23.29 2.19
C PRO A 150 -19.16 24.28 3.38
N GLY A 151 -18.16 24.15 4.26
CA GLY A 151 -18.11 24.80 5.57
C GLY A 151 -17.27 26.07 5.63
N ARG A 152 -17.33 26.94 4.63
CA ARG A 152 -16.91 28.35 4.78
C ARG A 152 -17.69 29.27 3.86
N ALA A 153 -19.02 29.18 3.95
CA ALA A 153 -19.94 30.19 3.44
C ALA A 153 -20.85 30.64 4.59
N ASP A 154 -20.29 31.34 5.57
CA ASP A 154 -21.06 32.25 6.41
C ASP A 154 -20.50 33.65 6.19
N GLY A 155 -21.06 34.30 5.17
CA GLY A 155 -21.27 35.74 5.20
C GLY A 155 -22.62 35.99 5.88
N GLY A 156 -22.63 36.83 6.92
CA GLY A 156 -23.86 37.34 7.53
C GLY A 156 -23.56 38.18 8.79
N PRO A 157 -24.29 39.29 9.04
CA PRO A 157 -23.71 40.54 9.54
C PRO A 157 -23.89 40.78 11.05
N THR A 158 -22.96 41.53 11.64
CA THR A 158 -23.21 42.54 12.69
C THR A 158 -22.15 43.61 12.62
#